data_AF-A0A8B5X7Z8-F1
#
_entry.id   AF-A0A8B5X7Z8-F1
#
_cell.length_a   1.000
_cell.length_b   1.000
_cell.length_c   1.000
_cell.angle_alpha   90.00
_cell.angle_beta   90.00
_cell.angle_gamma   90.00
#
_symmetry.space_group_name_H-M   'P 1'
#
loop_
_entity.id
_entity.type
_entity.pdbx_description
1 polymer ?
#
loop_
_entity_poly.entity_id
_entity_poly.type
_entity_poly.pdbx_seq_one_letter_code
_entity_poly.pdbx_strand_id
1 'polypeptide(L)' 'MDPIQKELHPYLAAAIALLKGEAWPGNAGHGLIHRSPAVPAGEGPRVLVAIDAR' A
#
# COMPACT_ATOMS: atom_id res chain seq x y z
N MET A 1 -19.59 1.02 -9.48
CA MET A 1 -18.76 -0.20 -9.39
C MET A 1 -17.32 0.27 -9.50
N ASP A 2 -16.58 0.24 -8.40
CA ASP A 2 -15.20 0.76 -8.33
C ASP A 2 -14.24 -0.24 -9.02
N PRO A 3 -13.55 0.12 -10.11
CA PRO A 3 -12.67 -0.78 -10.84
C PRO A 3 -11.31 -0.99 -10.15
N ILE A 4 -11.07 -0.44 -8.95
CA ILE A 4 -9.84 -0.68 -8.18
C ILE A 4 -10.05 -1.88 -7.24
N GLN A 5 -10.26 -3.07 -7.82
CA GLN A 5 -9.97 -4.33 -7.12
C GLN A 5 -8.56 -4.77 -7.53
N LYS A 6 -7.55 -4.01 -7.10
CA LYS A 6 -6.15 -4.44 -7.18
C LYS A 6 -5.89 -5.25 -5.91
N GLU A 7 -6.00 -6.57 -6.04
CA GLU A 7 -5.57 -7.63 -5.10
C GLU A 7 -5.26 -7.15 -3.66
N LEU A 8 -6.20 -7.36 -2.73
CA LEU A 8 -5.98 -7.04 -1.33
C LEU A 8 -4.98 -8.05 -0.76
N HIS A 9 -3.74 -7.61 -0.54
CA HIS A 9 -2.70 -8.39 0.12
C HIS A 9 -2.71 -8.05 1.62
N PRO A 10 -3.31 -8.89 2.49
CA PRO A 10 -3.23 -8.67 3.93
C PRO A 10 -1.79 -8.89 4.39
N TYR A 11 -1.26 -7.88 5.07
CA TYR A 11 0.09 -7.91 5.62
C TYR A 11 0.01 -8.15 7.13
N LEU A 12 0.86 -9.04 7.65
CA LEU A 12 1.08 -9.16 9.09
C LEU A 12 1.78 -7.90 9.64
N ALA A 13 1.71 -7.70 10.95
CA ALA A 13 2.50 -6.66 11.60
C ALA A 13 3.99 -6.85 11.25
N ALA A 14 4.69 -5.73 11.01
CA ALA A 14 6.09 -5.68 10.57
C ALA A 14 6.40 -6.27 9.18
N ALA A 15 5.38 -6.57 8.35
CA ALA A 15 5.63 -6.89 6.95
C ALA A 15 6.24 -5.70 6.20
N ILE A 16 7.12 -6.01 5.26
CA ILE A 16 7.76 -5.04 4.37
C ILE A 16 7.29 -5.32 2.95
N ALA A 17 6.80 -4.27 2.28
CA ALA A 17 6.42 -4.31 0.88
C ALA A 17 7.30 -3.35 0.08
N LEU A 18 7.75 -3.80 -1.09
CA LEU A 18 8.42 -2.94 -2.08
C LEU A 18 7.43 -2.58 -3.17
N LEU A 19 7.22 -1.28 -3.36
CA LEU A 19 6.23 -0.75 -4.29
C LEU A 19 6.96 -0.13 -5.49
N LYS A 20 6.54 -0.49 -6.71
CA LYS A 20 7.09 0.10 -7.92
C LYS A 20 6.47 1.49 -8.13
N GLY A 21 7.31 2.52 -8.15
CA GLY A 21 6.93 3.87 -8.56
C GLY A 21 6.77 4.00 -10.08
N GLU A 22 6.35 5.17 -10.55
CA GLU A 22 6.17 5.44 -11.98
C GLU A 22 7.47 5.43 -12.79
N ALA A 23 8.60 5.75 -12.15
CA ALA A 23 9.93 5.73 -12.76
C ALA A 23 10.47 4.31 -13.00
N TRP A 24 9.80 3.27 -12.48
CA TRP A 24 10.18 1.90 -12.77
C TRP A 24 9.99 1.60 -14.27
N PRO A 25 10.94 0.93 -14.96
CA PRO A 25 10.85 0.65 -16.39
C PRO A 25 9.51 0.01 -16.79
N GLY A 26 8.75 0.69 -17.65
CA GLY A 26 7.45 0.23 -18.12
C GLY A 26 6.27 0.42 -17.15
N ASN A 27 6.44 1.15 -16.04
CA ASN A 27 5.40 1.34 -15.02
C ASN A 27 4.80 2.77 -14.99
N ALA A 28 5.07 3.58 -16.02
CA ALA A 28 4.54 4.94 -16.14
C ALA A 28 2.99 4.91 -16.11
N GLY A 29 2.38 5.72 -15.25
CA GLY A 29 0.92 5.73 -15.06
C GLY A 29 0.34 4.52 -14.31
N HIS A 30 1.19 3.56 -13.88
CA HIS A 30 0.79 2.34 -13.18
C HIS A 30 1.32 2.25 -11.73
N GLY A 31 1.67 3.41 -11.15
CA GLY A 31 2.08 3.52 -9.75
C GLY A 31 1.08 2.89 -8.78
N LEU A 32 1.57 2.46 -7.61
CA LEU A 32 0.72 1.85 -6.59
C LEU A 32 0.02 2.91 -5.74
N ILE A 33 -1.28 2.75 -5.54
CA ILE A 33 -2.06 3.52 -4.57
C ILE A 33 -2.23 2.65 -3.33
N HIS A 34 -1.70 3.11 -2.19
CA HIS A 34 -1.90 2.43 -0.92
C HIS A 34 -3.18 2.96 -0.25
N ARG A 35 -4.14 2.07 0.03
CA ARG A 35 -5.30 2.36 0.90
C ARG A 35 -5.42 1.28 1.96
N SER A 36 -5.42 1.67 3.22
CA SER A 36 -5.63 0.74 4.33
C SER A 36 -7.10 0.77 4.78
N PRO A 37 -7.70 -0.37 5.16
CA PRO A 37 -9.01 -0.38 5.82
C PRO A 37 -8.99 0.41 7.13
N ALA A 38 -10.17 0.85 7.57
CA ALA A 38 -10.35 1.50 8.87
C ALA A 38 -9.81 0.60 10.01
N VAL A 39 -9.28 1.23 11.06
CA VAL A 39 -8.87 0.52 12.27
C VAL A 39 -10.14 0.14 13.05
N PRO A 40 -10.35 -1.14 13.40
CA PRO A 40 -11.51 -1.55 14.19
C PRO A 40 -11.56 -0.88 15.56
N ALA A 41 -12.77 -0.70 16.09
CA ALA A 41 -12.96 -0.12 17.41
C ALA A 41 -12.36 -1.01 18.51
N GLY A 42 -11.64 -0.40 19.45
CA GLY A 42 -10.99 -1.10 20.55
C GLY A 42 -9.61 -1.69 20.20
N GLU A 43 -9.15 -1.57 18.95
CA GLU A 43 -7.78 -1.90 18.56
C GLU A 43 -6.83 -0.69 18.76
N GLY A 44 -5.55 -1.01 19.00
CA GLY A 44 -4.49 0.00 19.07
C GLY A 44 -4.23 0.69 17.72
N PRO A 45 -3.47 1.81 17.71
CA PRO A 45 -3.15 2.51 16.48
C PRO A 45 -2.36 1.63 15.52
N ARG A 46 -2.68 1.70 14.22
CA ARG A 46 -1.85 1.12 13.15
C ARG A 46 -0.75 2.12 12.78
N VAL A 47 0.51 1.68 12.88
CA VAL A 47 1.66 2.48 12.43
C VAL A 47 2.11 1.99 11.05
N LEU A 48 2.30 2.94 10.13
CA LEU A 48 2.89 2.70 8.80
C LEU A 48 4.15 3.57 8.66
N VAL A 49 5.25 2.97 8.21
CA VAL A 49 6.48 3.69 7.82
C VAL A 49 6.61 3.61 6.31
N ALA A 50 6.68 4.77 5.67
CA ALA A 50 6.96 4.90 4.24
C ALA A 50 8.33 5.56 4.06
N ILE A 51 9.18 4.94 3.25
CA ILE A 51 10.51 5.44 2.91
C ILE A 51 10.55 5.59 1.39
N ASP A 52 10.95 6.78 0.94
CA ASP A 52 11.10 7.10 -0.47
C ASP A 52 12.58 7.40 -0.77
N ALA A 53 13.08 6.84 -1.87
CA ALA A 53 14.44 7.03 -2.35
C ALA A 53 14.35 7.89 -3.61
N ARG A 54 14.52 9.20 -3.44
CA ARG A 54 14.64 10.12 -4.59
C ARG A 54 15.86 9.81 -5.44
#